data_AF-A0A7S2GZE5-F1
#
_entry.id   AF-A0A7S2GZE5-F1
#
_cell.length_a   1.000
_cell.length_b   1.000
_cell.length_c   1.000
_cell.angle_alpha   90.00
_cell.angle_beta   90.00
_cell.angle_gamma   90.00
#
_symmetry.space_group_name_H-M   'P 1'
#
loop_
_entity.id
_entity.type
_entity.pdbx_description
1 polymer ?
#
loop_
_entity_poly.entity_id
_entity_poly.type
_entity_poly.pdbx_seq_one_letter_code
_entity_poly.pdbx_strand_id
1 'polypeptide(L)'
;MVCNFQPTPSDRSLRSFALARQFYDKLFQQLFSEVGAELENIVYTRSKASHYFVMTPTRRCLADQGCLLDPSARPALAASNLNREALDTLVRKIVAFRFKEGVATLPEIAMKDTGAPPRYADSGPQLFDFSKMKRVAEGITFLPPPGKSDAEVGDAPHLMVALAGD
;
A
#
# COMPACT_ATOMS: atom_id res chain seq x y z
N MET A 1 -2.27 1.18 -0.27
CA MET A 1 -2.18 1.91 1.02
C MET A 1 -1.27 1.13 1.93
N VAL A 2 -0.36 1.81 2.63
CA VAL A 2 0.65 1.21 3.49
C VAL A 2 0.69 1.98 4.81
N CYS A 3 0.87 1.29 5.92
CA CYS A 3 1.19 1.93 7.20
C CYS A 3 2.08 1.04 8.06
N ASN A 4 2.84 1.69 8.95
CA ASN A 4 3.85 1.03 9.76
C ASN A 4 3.77 1.54 11.20
N PHE A 5 3.45 0.67 12.16
CA PHE A 5 3.35 1.03 13.57
C PHE A 5 4.54 0.53 14.38
N GLN A 6 4.86 1.27 15.44
CA GLN A 6 5.86 0.89 16.43
C GLN A 6 5.42 -0.38 17.19
N PRO A 7 6.36 -1.28 17.51
CA PRO A 7 6.06 -2.44 18.34
C PRO A 7 5.95 -2.04 19.82
N THR A 8 5.19 -2.81 20.57
CA THR A 8 5.04 -2.81 22.01
C THR A 8 5.43 -4.19 22.60
N PRO A 9 5.73 -4.28 23.91
CA PRO A 9 6.24 -5.51 24.52
C PRO A 9 5.36 -6.77 24.37
N SER A 10 4.04 -6.63 24.36
CA SER A 10 3.06 -7.73 24.35
C SER A 10 2.62 -8.21 22.96
N ASP A 11 3.24 -7.71 21.88
CA ASP A 11 2.86 -8.03 20.50
C ASP A 11 3.13 -9.48 20.07
N ARG A 12 3.78 -10.29 20.91
CA ARG A 12 4.14 -11.68 20.60
C ARG A 12 2.93 -12.57 20.29
N SER A 13 1.74 -12.18 20.77
CA SER A 13 0.48 -12.88 20.51
C SER A 13 -0.05 -12.64 19.09
N LEU A 14 0.29 -11.51 18.46
CA LEU A 14 -0.13 -11.19 17.12
C LEU A 14 0.59 -12.08 16.10
N ARG A 15 -0.19 -12.59 15.13
CA ARG A 15 0.30 -13.39 14.01
C ARG A 15 0.07 -12.61 12.72
N SER A 16 1.09 -12.64 11.85
CA SER A 16 0.96 -12.12 10.48
C SER A 16 -0.16 -12.84 9.74
N PHE A 17 -0.84 -12.13 8.83
CA PHE A 17 -1.88 -12.69 7.99
C PHE A 17 -1.91 -12.03 6.61
N ALA A 18 -2.52 -12.70 5.65
CA ALA A 18 -2.84 -12.16 4.33
C ALA A 18 -4.26 -12.62 3.96
N LEU A 19 -5.14 -11.66 3.69
CA LEU A 19 -6.55 -11.92 3.40
C LEU A 19 -6.92 -11.18 2.11
N ALA A 20 -7.62 -11.88 1.23
CA ALA A 20 -8.17 -11.34 -0.01
C ALA A 20 -9.69 -11.45 0.02
N ARG A 21 -10.39 -10.40 -0.41
CA ARG A 21 -11.85 -10.32 -0.39
C ARG A 21 -12.50 -11.52 -1.09
N GLN A 22 -11.93 -11.96 -2.21
CA GLN A 22 -12.40 -13.11 -2.99
C GLN A 22 -12.50 -14.42 -2.20
N PHE A 23 -11.75 -14.58 -1.11
CA PHE A 23 -11.78 -15.76 -0.25
C PHE A 23 -12.50 -15.53 1.10
N TYR A 24 -12.69 -14.27 1.49
CA TYR A 24 -13.19 -13.88 2.81
C TYR A 24 -14.36 -12.88 2.71
N ASP A 25 -15.25 -13.06 1.74
CA ASP A 25 -16.29 -12.08 1.38
C ASP A 25 -17.12 -11.60 2.59
N LYS A 26 -17.60 -12.52 3.44
CA LYS A 26 -18.35 -12.18 4.67
C LYS A 26 -17.56 -11.29 5.65
N LEU A 27 -16.26 -11.54 5.82
CA LEU A 27 -15.41 -10.75 6.71
C LEU A 27 -15.22 -9.33 6.16
N PHE A 28 -15.06 -9.19 4.84
CA PHE A 28 -14.93 -7.88 4.20
C PHE A 28 -16.26 -7.12 4.15
N GLN A 29 -17.39 -7.81 4.06
CA GLN A 29 -18.71 -7.20 4.25
C GLN A 29 -18.88 -6.66 5.68
N GLN A 30 -18.43 -7.40 6.70
CA GLN A 30 -18.42 -6.93 8.09
C GLN A 30 -17.50 -5.71 8.26
N LEU A 31 -16.29 -5.76 7.70
CA LEU A 31 -15.38 -4.61 7.69
C LEU A 31 -16.05 -3.37 7.07
N PHE A 32 -16.73 -3.52 5.94
CA PHE A 32 -17.48 -2.42 5.34
C PHE A 32 -18.62 -1.94 6.25
N SER A 33 -19.39 -2.85 6.84
CA SER A 33 -20.53 -2.49 7.69
C SER A 33 -20.12 -1.79 8.99
N GLU A 34 -19.01 -2.20 9.61
CA GLU A 34 -18.57 -1.67 10.91
C GLU A 34 -17.65 -0.45 10.77
N VAL A 35 -16.81 -0.44 9.74
CA VAL A 35 -15.74 0.57 9.57
C VAL A 35 -15.99 1.49 8.37
N GLY A 36 -16.80 1.07 7.40
CA GLY A 36 -16.97 1.76 6.12
C GLY A 36 -15.80 1.54 5.15
N ALA A 37 -14.90 0.60 5.45
CA ALA A 37 -13.73 0.31 4.63
C ALA A 37 -14.01 -0.81 3.61
N GLU A 38 -13.94 -0.48 2.32
CA GLU A 38 -14.04 -1.44 1.23
C GLU A 38 -12.62 -1.70 0.67
N LEU A 39 -12.11 -2.91 0.95
CA LEU A 39 -10.76 -3.34 0.59
C LEU A 39 -10.82 -4.56 -0.33
N GLU A 40 -9.88 -4.67 -1.28
CA GLU A 40 -9.69 -5.91 -2.06
C GLU A 40 -8.75 -6.90 -1.34
N ASN A 41 -7.71 -6.37 -0.69
CA ASN A 41 -6.73 -7.17 0.04
C ASN A 41 -6.24 -6.43 1.29
N ILE A 42 -5.85 -7.21 2.31
CA ILE A 42 -5.08 -6.75 3.46
C ILE A 42 -4.01 -7.78 3.82
N VAL A 43 -2.79 -7.29 4.01
CA VAL A 43 -1.65 -8.06 4.48
C VAL A 43 -1.10 -7.37 5.71
N TYR A 44 -0.91 -8.15 6.77
CA TYR A 44 -0.28 -7.71 8.00
C TYR A 44 0.95 -8.55 8.25
N THR A 45 2.10 -7.90 8.37
CA THR A 45 3.36 -8.54 8.77
C THR A 45 3.85 -7.95 10.09
N ARG A 46 4.11 -8.85 11.04
CA ARG A 46 4.73 -8.50 12.32
C ARG A 46 6.22 -8.82 12.27
N SER A 47 7.06 -7.85 12.61
CA SER A 47 8.50 -8.06 12.82
C SER A 47 8.90 -7.71 14.27
N LYS A 48 10.20 -7.75 14.59
CA LYS A 48 10.71 -7.21 15.86
C LYS A 48 10.72 -5.68 15.88
N ALA A 49 10.78 -5.05 14.71
CA ALA A 49 10.99 -3.62 14.57
C ALA A 49 9.69 -2.87 14.26
N SER A 50 8.66 -3.54 13.75
CA SER A 50 7.40 -2.87 13.38
C SER A 50 6.22 -3.81 13.05
N HIS A 51 5.03 -3.20 13.01
CA HIS A 51 3.78 -3.75 12.52
C HIS A 51 3.43 -3.12 11.19
N TYR A 52 3.62 -3.86 10.11
CA TYR A 52 3.47 -3.34 8.75
C TYR A 52 2.18 -3.87 8.12
N PHE A 53 1.39 -2.96 7.57
CA PHE A 53 0.17 -3.29 6.85
C PHE A 53 0.23 -2.80 5.42
N VAL A 54 -0.21 -3.66 4.49
CA VAL A 54 -0.47 -3.32 3.10
C VAL A 54 -1.94 -3.58 2.83
N MET A 55 -2.64 -2.58 2.31
CA MET A 55 -4.07 -2.62 2.05
C MET A 55 -4.36 -2.08 0.65
N THR A 56 -5.39 -2.63 0.02
CA THR A 56 -5.84 -2.20 -1.31
C THR A 56 -7.27 -1.67 -1.23
N PRO A 57 -7.50 -0.44 -0.71
CA PRO A 57 -8.82 0.16 -0.70
C PRO A 57 -9.28 0.49 -2.13
N THR A 58 -10.58 0.36 -2.38
CA THR A 58 -11.16 0.82 -3.65
C THR A 58 -11.07 2.34 -3.73
N ARG A 59 -11.03 2.90 -4.94
CA ARG A 59 -11.08 4.37 -5.11
C ARG A 59 -12.36 4.95 -4.50
N ARG A 60 -13.47 4.22 -4.64
CA ARG A 60 -14.76 4.59 -4.06
C ARG A 60 -14.65 4.67 -2.53
N CYS A 61 -14.05 3.67 -1.88
CA CYS A 61 -13.78 3.70 -0.44
C CYS A 61 -13.05 4.98 -0.02
N LEU A 62 -11.98 5.34 -0.72
CA LEU A 62 -11.20 6.54 -0.39
C LEU A 62 -12.02 7.83 -0.56
N ALA A 63 -12.89 7.91 -1.57
CA ALA A 63 -13.79 9.05 -1.76
C ALA A 63 -14.87 9.10 -0.68
N ASP A 64 -15.55 7.99 -0.42
CA ASP A 64 -16.65 7.87 0.55
C ASP A 64 -16.16 8.12 1.99
N GLN A 65 -14.89 7.80 2.29
CA GLN A 65 -14.23 8.08 3.57
C GLN A 65 -13.58 9.47 3.63
N GLY A 66 -13.75 10.32 2.61
CA GLY A 66 -13.22 11.69 2.58
C GLY A 66 -11.70 11.79 2.47
N CYS A 67 -11.01 10.71 2.09
CA CYS A 67 -9.55 10.68 1.91
C CYS A 67 -9.10 11.43 0.65
N LEU A 68 -10.00 11.64 -0.31
CA LEU A 68 -9.75 12.42 -1.53
C LEU A 68 -10.41 13.79 -1.41
N LEU A 69 -9.65 14.86 -1.60
CA LEU A 69 -10.16 16.24 -1.58
C LEU A 69 -11.06 16.52 -2.80
N ASP A 70 -10.61 16.11 -3.98
CA ASP A 70 -11.39 16.06 -5.21
C ASP A 70 -11.42 14.61 -5.73
N PRO A 71 -12.53 13.88 -5.55
CA PRO A 71 -12.70 12.53 -6.08
C PRO A 71 -12.60 12.45 -7.60
N SER A 72 -12.83 13.54 -8.34
CA SER A 72 -12.81 13.59 -9.81
C SER A 72 -11.41 13.81 -10.41
N ALA A 73 -10.46 14.28 -9.60
CA ALA A 73 -9.11 14.63 -10.03
C ALA A 73 -8.36 13.48 -10.73
N ARG A 74 -7.50 13.87 -11.69
CA ARG A 74 -6.59 12.97 -12.43
C ARG A 74 -5.19 13.59 -12.45
N PRO A 75 -4.16 12.94 -11.87
CA PRO A 75 -4.20 11.67 -11.15
C PRO A 75 -4.92 11.77 -9.78
N ALA A 76 -5.70 10.75 -9.43
CA ALA A 76 -6.55 10.77 -8.24
C ALA A 76 -5.76 10.74 -6.92
N LEU A 77 -4.57 10.12 -6.92
CA LEU A 77 -3.73 9.91 -5.72
C LEU A 77 -2.56 10.90 -5.63
N ALA A 78 -2.66 12.06 -6.29
CA ALA A 78 -1.67 13.12 -6.11
C ALA A 78 -1.60 13.54 -4.64
N ALA A 79 -0.40 13.80 -4.11
CA ALA A 79 -0.24 14.18 -2.70
C ALA A 79 -1.04 15.44 -2.31
N SER A 80 -1.24 16.37 -3.26
CA SER A 80 -2.07 17.57 -3.10
C SER A 80 -3.57 17.29 -3.04
N ASN A 81 -4.01 16.09 -3.46
CA ASN A 81 -5.41 15.67 -3.47
C ASN A 81 -5.78 14.77 -2.28
N LEU A 82 -4.86 14.56 -1.34
CA LEU A 82 -5.06 13.66 -0.21
C LEU A 82 -5.38 14.42 1.07
N ASN A 83 -6.51 14.09 1.68
CA ASN A 83 -6.80 14.46 3.05
C ASN A 83 -6.07 13.48 3.99
N ARG A 84 -4.93 13.92 4.54
CA ARG A 84 -4.08 13.08 5.40
C ARG A 84 -4.75 12.70 6.72
N GLU A 85 -5.60 13.55 7.27
CA GLU A 85 -6.29 13.29 8.53
C GLU A 85 -7.38 12.23 8.35
N ALA A 86 -8.16 12.33 7.26
CA ALA A 86 -9.13 11.30 6.90
C ALA A 86 -8.45 9.96 6.61
N LEU A 87 -7.28 9.97 5.97
CA LEU A 87 -6.48 8.78 5.72
C LEU A 87 -5.97 8.12 7.02
N ASP A 88 -5.44 8.91 7.96
CA ASP A 88 -5.05 8.43 9.30
C ASP A 88 -6.24 7.80 10.03
N THR A 89 -7.38 8.50 10.03
CA THR A 89 -8.62 8.01 10.65
C THR A 89 -9.07 6.67 10.07
N LEU A 90 -9.10 6.55 8.73
CA LEU A 90 -9.46 5.31 8.05
C LEU A 90 -8.52 4.17 8.44
N VAL A 91 -7.20 4.40 8.39
CA VAL A 91 -6.21 3.39 8.78
C VAL A 91 -6.39 2.94 10.23
N ARG A 92 -6.59 3.88 11.17
CA ARG A 92 -6.82 3.56 12.58
C ARG A 92 -8.06 2.71 12.79
N LYS A 93 -9.16 3.00 12.09
CA LYS A 93 -10.36 2.17 12.16
C LYS A 93 -10.12 0.78 11.59
N ILE A 94 -9.42 0.67 10.45
CA ILE A 94 -9.12 -0.63 9.85
C ILE A 94 -8.26 -1.50 10.79
N VAL A 95 -7.22 -0.95 11.41
CA VAL A 95 -6.37 -1.76 12.33
C VAL A 95 -7.04 -2.08 13.67
N ALA A 96 -8.10 -1.34 14.02
CA ALA A 96 -8.97 -1.65 15.16
C ALA A 96 -9.99 -2.75 14.84
N PHE A 97 -10.22 -3.07 13.56
CA PHE A 97 -11.10 -4.16 13.16
C PHE A 97 -10.50 -5.53 13.50
N ARG A 98 -11.34 -6.45 13.95
CA ARG A 98 -10.93 -7.79 14.34
C ARG A 98 -10.97 -8.76 13.16
N PHE A 99 -9.84 -8.87 12.47
CA PHE A 99 -9.69 -9.80 11.33
C PHE A 99 -9.68 -11.29 11.72
N LYS A 100 -9.49 -11.62 13.01
CA LYS A 100 -9.47 -12.99 13.51
C LYS A 100 -10.11 -13.07 14.88
N GLU A 101 -11.11 -13.93 15.01
CA GLU A 101 -11.80 -14.18 16.29
C GLU A 101 -10.83 -14.65 17.37
N GLY A 102 -11.06 -14.18 18.60
CA GLY A 102 -10.22 -14.53 19.75
C GLY A 102 -8.81 -13.92 19.74
N VAL A 103 -8.47 -13.10 18.75
CA VAL A 103 -7.18 -12.39 18.68
C VAL A 103 -7.41 -10.92 19.00
N ALA A 104 -6.56 -10.39 19.89
CA ALA A 104 -6.56 -8.96 20.21
C ALA A 104 -6.10 -8.14 19.00
N THR A 105 -6.61 -6.93 18.85
CA THR A 105 -6.19 -6.01 17.78
C THR A 105 -4.93 -5.24 18.19
N LEU A 106 -4.26 -4.63 17.21
CA LEU A 106 -3.07 -3.82 17.50
C LEU A 106 -3.38 -2.66 18.46
N PRO A 107 -4.49 -1.91 18.30
CA PRO A 107 -4.86 -0.88 19.27
C PRO A 107 -5.12 -1.40 20.69
N GLU A 108 -5.72 -2.58 20.84
CA GLU A 108 -5.97 -3.18 22.16
C GLU A 108 -4.67 -3.53 22.88
N ILE A 109 -3.70 -4.09 22.16
CA ILE A 109 -2.38 -4.41 22.72
C ILE A 109 -1.61 -3.14 23.04
N ALA A 110 -1.58 -2.16 22.13
CA ALA A 110 -0.92 -0.88 22.37
C ALA A 110 -1.50 -0.15 23.59
N MET A 111 -2.83 -0.14 23.73
CA MET A 111 -3.51 0.45 24.88
C MET A 111 -3.15 -0.26 26.18
N LYS A 112 -3.10 -1.61 26.17
CA LYS A 112 -2.71 -2.41 27.33
C LYS A 112 -1.26 -2.14 27.75
N ASP A 113 -0.35 -2.01 26.80
CA ASP A 113 1.08 -1.87 27.08
C ASP A 113 1.50 -0.43 27.40
N THR A 114 0.86 0.55 26.77
CA THR A 114 1.33 1.94 26.78
C THR A 114 0.31 2.94 27.32
N GLY A 115 -0.95 2.53 27.51
CA GLY A 115 -2.06 3.43 27.85
C GLY A 115 -2.43 4.41 26.74
N ALA A 116 -1.95 4.19 25.52
CA ALA A 116 -2.10 5.09 24.38
C ALA A 116 -2.38 4.32 23.08
N PRO A 117 -2.97 4.97 22.06
CA PRO A 117 -3.13 4.36 20.74
C PRO A 117 -1.76 4.08 20.08
N PRO A 118 -1.70 3.12 19.13
CA PRO A 118 -0.47 2.76 18.47
C PRO A 118 0.09 3.95 17.69
N ARG A 119 1.40 4.15 17.82
CA ARG A 119 2.17 5.20 17.15
C ARG A 119 2.76 4.67 15.84
N TYR A 120 2.88 5.52 14.84
CA TYR A 120 3.58 5.16 13.61
C TYR A 120 5.09 5.08 13.85
N ALA A 121 5.74 4.15 13.17
CA ALA A 121 7.19 4.03 13.11
C ALA A 121 7.82 4.96 12.07
N ASP A 122 7.00 5.52 11.17
CA ASP A 122 7.37 6.44 10.11
C ASP A 122 6.40 7.64 10.04
N SER A 123 6.31 8.32 8.90
CA SER A 123 5.47 9.51 8.69
C SER A 123 3.96 9.22 8.59
N GLY A 124 3.51 8.02 8.95
CA GLY A 124 2.10 7.63 8.91
C GLY A 124 1.69 6.97 7.60
N PRO A 125 0.38 6.88 7.34
CA PRO A 125 -0.12 6.11 6.21
C PRO A 125 0.21 6.74 4.86
N GLN A 126 0.56 5.90 3.90
CA GLN A 126 0.93 6.28 2.54
C GLN A 126 0.04 5.59 1.51
N LEU A 127 -0.22 6.27 0.39
CA LEU A 127 -0.96 5.76 -0.74
C LEU A 127 -0.04 5.61 -1.96
N PHE A 128 -0.21 4.49 -2.65
CA PHE A 128 0.52 4.14 -3.86
C PHE A 128 -0.48 3.70 -4.92
N ASP A 129 -0.23 4.11 -6.17
CA ASP A 129 -1.08 3.76 -7.32
C ASP A 129 -0.63 2.43 -7.93
N PHE A 130 -1.42 1.38 -7.70
CA PHE A 130 -1.19 0.05 -8.27
C PHE A 130 -1.95 -0.19 -9.59
N SER A 131 -2.65 0.82 -10.13
CA SER A 131 -3.47 0.66 -11.35
C SER A 131 -2.64 0.53 -12.63
N LYS A 132 -1.36 0.90 -12.59
CA LYS A 132 -0.46 0.86 -13.74
C LYS A 132 0.61 -0.18 -13.54
N MET A 133 0.60 -1.22 -14.37
CA MET A 133 1.80 -2.01 -14.63
C MET A 133 2.58 -1.32 -15.74
N LYS A 134 3.75 -0.75 -15.41
CA LYS A 134 4.73 -0.36 -16.42
C LYS A 134 5.63 -1.57 -16.69
N ARG A 135 5.61 -2.07 -17.92
CA ARG A 135 6.59 -3.06 -18.38
C ARG A 135 7.51 -2.34 -19.36
N VAL A 136 8.81 -2.50 -19.18
CA VAL A 136 9.77 -2.11 -20.20
C VAL A 136 9.51 -2.99 -21.43
N ALA A 137 9.33 -2.38 -22.61
CA ALA A 137 9.09 -3.12 -23.84
C ALA A 137 10.37 -3.82 -24.32
N GLU A 138 11.52 -3.17 -24.13
CA GLU A 138 12.84 -3.69 -24.46
C GLU A 138 13.80 -3.46 -23.27
N GLY A 139 14.28 -4.53 -22.65
CA GLY A 139 15.26 -4.44 -21.56
C GLY A 139 16.68 -4.14 -22.04
N ILE A 140 16.97 -4.48 -23.30
CA ILE A 140 18.24 -4.23 -23.98
C ILE A 140 17.92 -3.85 -25.42
N THR A 141 18.52 -2.77 -25.91
CA THR A 141 18.44 -2.35 -27.31
C THR A 141 19.83 -1.99 -27.83
N PHE A 142 20.04 -2.09 -29.14
CA PHE A 142 21.30 -1.73 -29.78
C PHE A 142 21.12 -0.40 -30.49
N LEU A 143 21.92 0.60 -30.09
CA LEU A 143 21.91 1.89 -30.75
C LEU A 143 23.01 1.96 -31.82
N PRO A 144 22.73 2.57 -32.98
CA PRO A 144 23.76 2.89 -33.94
C PRO A 144 24.75 3.92 -33.34
N PRO A 145 26.02 3.89 -33.77
CA PRO A 145 27.02 4.85 -33.28
C PRO A 145 26.61 6.30 -33.64
N PRO A 146 26.92 7.29 -32.77
CA PRO A 146 26.54 8.67 -33.01
C PRO A 146 27.09 9.17 -34.35
N GLY A 147 26.21 9.74 -35.19
CA GLY A 147 26.60 10.36 -36.47
C GLY A 147 26.46 9.48 -37.71
N LYS A 148 25.94 8.25 -37.62
CA LYS A 148 25.62 7.41 -38.79
C LYS A 148 24.13 7.07 -38.85
N SER A 149 23.51 7.24 -40.02
CA SER A 149 22.14 6.75 -40.29
C SER A 149 22.14 5.25 -40.56
N ASP A 150 21.01 4.58 -40.31
CA ASP A 150 20.82 3.11 -40.44
C ASP A 150 21.34 2.48 -41.74
N ALA A 151 21.43 3.25 -42.82
CA ALA A 151 21.91 2.81 -44.13
C ALA A 151 23.45 2.66 -44.24
N GLU A 152 24.24 3.18 -43.29
CA GLU A 152 25.72 3.13 -43.32
C GLU A 152 26.32 2.10 -42.34
N VAL A 153 25.46 1.35 -41.65
CA VAL A 153 25.83 0.45 -40.57
C VAL A 153 26.02 -0.96 -41.14
N GLY A 154 27.17 -1.21 -41.75
CA GLY A 154 27.64 -2.58 -42.02
C GLY A 154 28.01 -3.31 -40.72
N ASP A 155 29.13 -4.04 -40.71
CA ASP A 155 29.67 -4.79 -39.56
C ASP A 155 30.24 -3.89 -38.41
N ALA A 156 29.67 -2.71 -38.21
CA ALA A 156 30.14 -1.74 -37.23
C ALA A 156 29.68 -2.12 -35.81
N PRO A 157 30.50 -1.92 -34.77
CA PRO A 157 30.14 -2.26 -33.40
C PRO A 157 28.98 -1.37 -32.93
N HIS A 158 27.84 -2.01 -32.65
CA HIS A 158 26.66 -1.35 -32.10
C HIS A 158 26.85 -1.12 -30.60
N LEU A 159 26.27 -0.05 -30.07
CA LEU A 159 26.29 0.20 -28.63
C LEU A 159 25.16 -0.59 -27.99
N MET A 160 25.49 -1.58 -27.16
CA MET A 160 24.51 -2.29 -26.35
C MET A 160 24.07 -1.40 -25.19
N VAL A 161 22.80 -1.02 -25.15
CA VAL A 161 22.22 -0.21 -24.09
C VAL A 161 21.20 -1.06 -23.34
N ALA A 162 21.39 -1.19 -22.03
CA ALA A 162 20.42 -1.84 -21.15
C ALA A 162 19.67 -0.76 -20.36
N LEU A 163 18.34 -0.86 -20.32
CA LEU A 163 17.50 -0.02 -19.48
C LEU A 163 17.32 -0.70 -18.13
N ALA A 164 18.00 -0.18 -17.10
CA ALA A 164 17.73 -0.56 -15.72
C ALA A 164 16.49 0.19 -15.24
N GLY A 165 15.35 -0.51 -15.16
CA GLY A 165 14.15 0.01 -14.52
C GLY A 165 14.23 -0.12 -13.00
N ASP A 166 13.61 0.84 -12.31
CA ASP A 166 13.25 0.83 -10.89
C ASP A 166 11.93 0.08 -10.60
#